data_AF-N9FSQ1-F1
#
_entry.id   AF-N9FSQ1-F1
#
_cell.length_a   1.000
_cell.length_b   1.000
_cell.length_c   1.000
_cell.angle_alpha   90.00
_cell.angle_beta   90.00
_cell.angle_gamma   90.00
#
_symmetry.space_group_name_H-M   'P 1'
#
loop_
_entity.id
_entity.type
_entity.pdbx_description
1 polymer ?
#
loop_
_entity_poly.entity_id
_entity_poly.type
_entity_poly.pdbx_seq_one_letter_code
_entity_poly.pdbx_strand_id
1 'polypeptide(L)'
;MNNIAMEYLEKIFPTFDLSDSYSLLESDFYDTHYRYFDEIDDNYLCALNMSAEDLILKYNFQWPEYYTKIALMAVSARSRTQEGIKIWKDVSYEYLYYFGDSCSFLDTKGFKFFLPAAIYHFLTIDHNKAYMDSFVIRLETRWQEDSHIFSNEQKYLIKEFLSENYKGKFVGSKRYL
;
A
#
# COMPACT_ATOMS: atom_id res chain seq x y z
N MET A 1 -25.20 -4.81 -5.13
CA MET A 1 -23.77 -5.12 -5.13
C MET A 1 -23.59 -6.62 -5.10
N ASN A 2 -22.68 -7.14 -5.92
CA ASN A 2 -22.61 -8.55 -6.30
C ASN A 2 -21.85 -9.33 -5.21
N ASN A 3 -22.53 -9.97 -4.26
CA ASN A 3 -21.92 -10.89 -3.27
C ASN A 3 -20.97 -11.89 -3.95
N ILE A 4 -21.28 -12.23 -5.20
CA ILE A 4 -20.49 -13.08 -6.10
C ILE A 4 -19.07 -12.53 -6.31
N ALA A 5 -18.88 -11.20 -6.45
CA ALA A 5 -17.55 -10.61 -6.65
C ALA A 5 -16.67 -10.68 -5.40
N MET A 6 -17.27 -10.57 -4.20
CA MET A 6 -16.55 -10.71 -2.93
C MET A 6 -16.14 -12.16 -2.69
N GLU A 7 -17.09 -13.10 -2.77
CA GLU A 7 -16.83 -14.53 -2.59
C GLU A 7 -15.79 -15.05 -3.59
N TYR A 8 -15.83 -14.55 -4.82
CA TYR A 8 -14.86 -14.88 -5.86
C TYR A 8 -13.46 -14.32 -5.55
N LEU A 9 -13.36 -13.07 -5.11
CA LEU A 9 -12.08 -12.46 -4.74
C LEU A 9 -11.44 -13.17 -3.54
N GLU A 10 -12.23 -13.52 -2.52
CA GLU A 10 -11.75 -14.26 -1.35
C GLU A 10 -11.24 -15.66 -1.70
N LYS A 11 -11.89 -16.33 -2.64
CA LYS A 11 -11.44 -17.64 -3.14
C LYS A 11 -10.10 -17.53 -3.87
N ILE A 12 -9.88 -16.47 -4.64
CA ILE A 12 -8.69 -16.28 -5.47
C ILE A 12 -7.52 -15.69 -4.67
N PHE A 13 -7.81 -14.84 -3.69
CA PHE A 13 -6.85 -14.25 -2.77
C PHE A 13 -7.11 -14.78 -1.36
N PRO A 14 -6.63 -16.00 -1.05
CA PRO A 14 -6.73 -16.53 0.30
C PRO A 14 -5.99 -15.59 1.27
N THR A 15 -6.42 -15.57 2.53
CA THR A 15 -5.76 -14.77 3.56
C THR A 15 -4.33 -15.26 3.77
N PHE A 16 -3.36 -14.35 3.67
CA PHE A 16 -1.98 -14.58 4.07
C PHE A 16 -1.48 -13.36 4.84
N ASP A 17 -0.49 -13.58 5.71
CA ASP A 17 0.08 -12.57 6.59
C ASP A 17 1.00 -11.62 5.81
N LEU A 18 1.03 -10.34 6.19
CA LEU A 18 1.95 -9.34 5.67
C LEU A 18 3.42 -9.68 6.04
N SER A 19 3.63 -10.38 7.16
CA SER A 19 4.92 -10.83 7.67
C SER A 19 5.92 -9.66 7.75
N ASP A 20 7.10 -9.79 7.14
CA ASP A 20 8.19 -8.82 7.25
C ASP A 20 8.10 -7.70 6.20
N SER A 21 7.15 -7.77 5.27
CA SER A 21 6.94 -6.73 4.25
C SER A 21 6.37 -5.48 4.88
N TYR A 22 6.85 -4.30 4.47
CA TYR A 22 6.33 -3.02 4.96
C TYR A 22 4.84 -2.83 4.66
N SER A 23 4.16 -2.12 5.55
CA SER A 23 2.79 -1.63 5.34
C SER A 23 2.77 -0.40 4.44
N LEU A 24 1.56 0.04 4.05
CA LEU A 24 1.41 1.28 3.29
C LEU A 24 1.72 2.52 4.15
N LEU A 25 1.32 2.54 5.42
CA LEU A 25 1.68 3.63 6.35
C LEU A 25 3.19 3.67 6.57
N GLU A 26 3.83 2.52 6.76
CA GLU A 26 5.30 2.46 6.82
C GLU A 26 5.89 3.02 5.53
N SER A 27 5.37 2.62 4.37
CA SER A 27 5.81 3.11 3.06
C SER A 27 5.58 4.61 2.87
N ASP A 28 4.45 5.15 3.32
CA ASP A 28 4.11 6.59 3.25
C ASP A 28 5.05 7.41 4.14
N PHE A 29 5.27 6.88 5.34
CA PHE A 29 6.23 7.43 6.28
C PHE A 29 7.63 7.42 5.67
N TYR A 30 8.03 6.31 5.04
CA TYR A 30 9.32 6.17 4.36
C TYR A 30 9.44 7.03 3.11
N ASP A 31 8.41 7.24 2.31
CA ASP A 31 8.50 8.14 1.16
C ASP A 31 8.69 9.58 1.62
N THR A 32 7.85 9.99 2.58
CA THR A 32 7.81 11.36 3.07
C THR A 32 9.05 11.75 3.87
N HIS A 33 9.76 10.77 4.43
CA HIS A 33 10.94 11.01 5.27
C HIS A 33 12.21 10.29 4.80
N TYR A 34 12.11 9.47 3.76
CA TYR A 34 13.16 8.76 3.04
C TYR A 34 14.45 8.46 3.81
N ARG A 35 14.39 7.74 4.97
CA ARG A 35 15.51 6.94 5.60
C ARG A 35 15.39 6.50 7.10
N TYR A 36 14.23 6.16 7.67
CA TYR A 36 14.06 6.40 9.13
C TYR A 36 14.82 5.62 10.23
N PHE A 37 15.54 4.49 10.08
CA PHE A 37 16.27 3.95 11.27
C PHE A 37 17.75 3.64 11.12
N ASP A 38 18.25 3.44 9.90
CA ASP A 38 19.69 3.28 9.69
C ASP A 38 20.38 4.54 9.13
N GLU A 39 19.65 5.46 8.49
CA GLU A 39 20.21 6.68 7.90
C GLU A 39 19.54 7.99 8.36
N ILE A 40 18.39 7.94 9.04
CA ILE A 40 17.95 8.99 9.96
C ILE A 40 18.54 8.66 11.32
N ASP A 41 19.85 8.84 11.31
CA ASP A 41 20.67 8.74 12.49
C ASP A 41 20.56 10.04 13.30
N ASP A 42 21.17 10.03 14.47
CA ASP A 42 21.26 11.22 15.30
C ASP A 42 21.94 12.38 14.56
N ASN A 43 22.75 12.13 13.52
CA ASN A 43 23.41 13.19 12.74
C ASN A 43 22.41 13.94 11.84
N TYR A 44 21.52 13.24 11.13
CA TYR A 44 20.46 13.86 10.33
C TYR A 44 19.52 14.70 11.22
N LEU A 45 19.11 14.14 12.36
CA LEU A 45 18.25 14.83 13.32
C LEU A 45 18.94 16.04 13.97
N CYS A 46 20.22 15.91 14.32
CA CYS A 46 21.03 17.03 14.80
C CYS A 46 21.16 18.14 13.75
N ALA A 47 21.32 17.79 12.46
CA ALA A 47 21.38 18.78 11.38
C ALA A 47 20.07 19.58 11.25
N LEU A 48 18.93 18.95 11.53
CA LEU A 48 17.63 19.60 11.60
C LEU A 48 17.33 20.25 12.96
N ASN A 49 18.18 20.00 13.97
CA ASN A 49 17.98 20.37 15.37
C ASN A 49 16.58 20.00 15.89
N MET A 50 16.11 18.80 15.55
CA MET A 50 14.76 18.32 15.84
C MET A 50 14.74 16.83 16.16
N SER A 51 13.88 16.40 17.08
CA SER A 51 13.61 14.98 17.28
C SER A 51 12.71 14.42 16.18
N ALA A 52 12.69 13.10 16.06
CA ALA A 52 11.81 12.41 15.11
C ALA A 52 10.32 12.63 15.38
N GLU A 53 9.95 12.69 16.65
CA GLU A 53 8.59 13.03 17.09
C GLU A 53 8.25 14.47 16.73
N ASP A 54 9.16 15.42 16.96
CA ASP A 54 8.96 16.81 16.59
C ASP A 54 8.81 16.99 15.07
N LEU A 55 9.49 16.17 14.25
CA LEU A 55 9.34 16.20 12.80
C LEU A 55 7.91 15.81 12.38
N ILE A 56 7.38 14.72 12.94
CA ILE A 56 6.00 14.28 12.71
C ILE A 56 5.00 15.39 13.09
N LEU A 57 5.18 15.98 14.27
CA LEU A 57 4.30 17.03 14.77
C LEU A 57 4.43 18.34 13.98
N LYS A 58 5.65 18.73 13.58
CA LYS A 58 5.91 19.99 12.86
C LYS A 58 5.40 19.98 11.43
N TYR A 59 5.62 18.89 10.71
CA TYR A 59 5.12 18.77 9.34
C TYR A 59 3.62 18.49 9.27
N ASN A 60 2.99 18.26 10.43
CA ASN A 60 1.55 18.15 10.63
C ASN A 60 0.91 17.30 9.53
N PHE A 61 1.45 16.08 9.36
CA PHE A 61 0.87 15.12 8.43
C PHE A 61 -0.62 15.08 8.66
N GLN A 62 -1.40 15.37 7.63
CA GLN A 62 -2.87 15.45 7.70
C GLN A 62 -3.48 14.05 7.83
N TRP A 63 -2.78 13.14 8.50
CA TRP A 63 -3.25 11.82 8.83
C TRP A 63 -4.31 11.93 9.94
N PRO A 64 -5.31 11.03 9.93
CA PRO A 64 -6.21 10.85 11.06
C PRO A 64 -5.45 10.64 12.38
N GLU A 65 -6.03 11.13 13.48
CA GLU A 65 -5.45 11.06 14.84
C GLU A 65 -4.95 9.65 15.21
N TYR A 66 -5.70 8.62 14.80
CA TYR A 66 -5.31 7.22 14.99
C TYR A 66 -3.94 6.89 14.39
N TYR A 67 -3.71 7.23 13.11
CA TYR A 67 -2.45 6.91 12.44
C TYR A 67 -1.29 7.77 12.93
N THR A 68 -1.55 9.04 13.25
CA THR A 68 -0.57 9.90 13.92
C THR A 68 -0.13 9.30 15.24
N LYS A 69 -1.06 8.80 16.06
CA LYS A 69 -0.73 8.15 17.33
C LYS A 69 0.14 6.93 17.15
N ILE A 70 -0.15 6.06 16.17
CA ILE A 70 0.65 4.85 15.95
C ILE A 70 2.06 5.23 15.45
N ALA A 71 2.18 6.20 14.55
CA ALA A 71 3.47 6.67 14.08
C ALA A 71 4.32 7.27 15.22
N LEU A 72 3.71 8.07 16.11
CA LEU A 72 4.38 8.60 17.30
C LEU A 72 4.84 7.48 18.23
N MET A 73 3.98 6.50 18.52
CA MET A 73 4.35 5.33 19.32
C MET A 73 5.54 4.56 18.72
N ALA A 74 5.54 4.36 17.40
CA ALA A 74 6.60 3.66 16.69
C ALA A 74 7.94 4.41 16.80
N VAL A 75 7.93 5.74 16.63
CA VAL A 75 9.11 6.59 16.77
C VAL A 75 9.65 6.59 18.20
N SER A 76 8.79 6.74 19.21
CA SER A 76 9.22 6.73 20.61
C SER A 76 9.79 5.37 21.03
N ALA A 77 9.24 4.27 20.51
CA ALA A 77 9.69 2.91 20.83
C ALA A 77 10.79 2.37 19.91
N ARG A 78 11.16 3.10 18.84
CA ARG A 78 12.06 2.64 17.77
C ARG A 78 11.65 1.25 17.24
N SER A 79 10.35 1.03 17.11
CA SER A 79 9.77 -0.25 16.73
C SER A 79 8.81 -0.09 15.56
N ARG A 80 8.50 -1.20 14.90
CA ARG A 80 7.53 -1.25 13.82
C ARG A 80 6.13 -0.81 14.26
N THR A 81 5.47 -0.07 13.38
CA THR A 81 4.08 0.37 13.49
C THR A 81 3.14 -0.82 13.57
N GLN A 82 2.36 -0.94 14.65
CA GLN A 82 1.33 -1.99 14.80
C GLN A 82 -0.04 -1.42 14.44
N GLU A 83 -0.51 -1.70 13.23
CA GLU A 83 -1.73 -1.09 12.68
C GLU A 83 -2.99 -1.92 12.89
N GLY A 84 -2.83 -3.13 13.44
CA GLY A 84 -3.93 -4.09 13.59
C GLY A 84 -4.30 -4.83 12.30
N ILE A 85 -3.59 -4.57 11.19
CA ILE A 85 -3.77 -5.23 9.90
C ILE A 85 -2.99 -6.56 9.91
N LYS A 86 -3.70 -7.69 9.95
CA LYS A 86 -3.11 -9.04 9.93
C LYS A 86 -3.35 -9.75 8.60
N ILE A 87 -4.52 -9.53 8.02
CA ILE A 87 -4.91 -10.05 6.71
C ILE A 87 -5.38 -8.90 5.84
N TRP A 88 -5.38 -9.09 4.53
CA TRP A 88 -5.80 -8.04 3.59
C TRP A 88 -7.24 -7.55 3.85
N LYS A 89 -8.11 -8.37 4.45
CA LYS A 89 -9.48 -7.98 4.82
C LYS A 89 -9.56 -6.97 5.96
N ASP A 90 -8.52 -6.86 6.78
CA ASP A 90 -8.45 -5.88 7.87
C ASP A 90 -8.14 -4.47 7.34
N VAL A 91 -7.70 -4.36 6.09
CA VAL A 91 -7.39 -3.09 5.42
C VAL A 91 -8.69 -2.35 5.13
N SER A 92 -8.88 -1.19 5.75
CA SER A 92 -10.06 -0.35 5.52
C SER A 92 -9.94 0.50 4.25
N TYR A 93 -11.06 1.03 3.80
CA TYR A 93 -11.08 2.03 2.72
C TYR A 93 -10.28 3.27 3.12
N GLU A 94 -10.46 3.77 4.35
CA GLU A 94 -9.76 4.96 4.84
C GLU A 94 -8.25 4.74 4.81
N TYR A 95 -7.78 3.54 5.20
CA TYR A 95 -6.37 3.20 5.14
C TYR A 95 -5.81 3.36 3.72
N LEU A 96 -6.51 2.80 2.72
CA LEU A 96 -6.11 2.93 1.32
C LEU A 96 -6.24 4.37 0.82
N TYR A 97 -7.27 5.10 1.24
CA TYR A 97 -7.46 6.49 0.87
C TYR A 97 -6.30 7.37 1.33
N TYR A 98 -5.76 7.14 2.52
CA TYR A 98 -4.64 7.92 3.06
C TYR A 98 -3.25 7.44 2.60
N PHE A 99 -3.05 6.12 2.42
CA PHE A 99 -1.71 5.56 2.20
C PHE A 99 -1.55 4.77 0.91
N GLY A 100 -2.62 4.64 0.10
CA GLY A 100 -2.61 3.82 -1.12
C GLY A 100 -1.62 4.31 -2.17
N ASP A 101 -1.29 5.61 -2.17
CA ASP A 101 -0.30 6.17 -3.09
C ASP A 101 1.11 5.65 -2.83
N SER A 102 1.41 5.29 -1.59
CA SER A 102 2.69 4.76 -1.15
C SER A 102 2.89 3.29 -1.55
N CYS A 103 1.94 2.69 -2.29
CA CYS A 103 2.04 1.30 -2.75
C CYS A 103 3.23 1.05 -3.71
N SER A 104 3.79 2.09 -4.32
CA SER A 104 4.97 2.03 -5.19
C SER A 104 6.23 1.56 -4.44
N PHE A 105 6.32 1.83 -3.13
CA PHE A 105 7.45 1.49 -2.27
C PHE A 105 7.36 0.10 -1.64
N LEU A 106 6.21 -0.56 -1.73
CA LEU A 106 6.07 -1.91 -1.19
C LEU A 106 7.04 -2.86 -1.89
N ASP A 107 7.53 -3.86 -1.17
CA ASP A 107 8.10 -5.02 -1.84
C ASP A 107 7.01 -5.80 -2.60
N THR A 108 7.42 -6.78 -3.40
CA THR A 108 6.48 -7.59 -4.19
C THR A 108 5.45 -8.34 -3.31
N LYS A 109 5.82 -8.79 -2.11
CA LYS A 109 4.92 -9.54 -1.21
C LYS A 109 3.90 -8.62 -0.53
N GLY A 110 4.33 -7.45 -0.05
CA GLY A 110 3.46 -6.40 0.47
C GLY A 110 2.49 -5.92 -0.59
N PHE A 111 2.95 -5.76 -1.84
CA PHE A 111 2.05 -5.45 -2.95
C PHE A 111 0.97 -6.52 -3.17
N LYS A 112 1.37 -7.80 -3.15
CA LYS A 112 0.40 -8.91 -3.18
C LYS A 112 -0.65 -8.81 -2.08
N PHE A 113 -0.22 -8.39 -0.89
CA PHE A 113 -1.06 -8.33 0.30
C PHE A 113 -2.10 -7.22 0.19
N PHE A 114 -1.70 -6.01 -0.21
CA PHE A 114 -2.61 -4.86 -0.27
C PHE A 114 -3.47 -4.81 -1.54
N LEU A 115 -3.02 -5.40 -2.65
CA LEU A 115 -3.76 -5.39 -3.92
C LEU A 115 -5.20 -5.94 -3.82
N PRO A 116 -5.49 -7.11 -3.21
CA PRO A 116 -6.87 -7.60 -3.09
C PRO A 116 -7.75 -6.66 -2.26
N ALA A 117 -7.22 -6.02 -1.21
CA ALA A 117 -7.97 -5.02 -0.45
C ALA A 117 -8.31 -3.81 -1.32
N ALA A 118 -7.36 -3.33 -2.12
CA ALA A 118 -7.57 -2.23 -3.04
C ALA A 118 -8.67 -2.56 -4.06
N ILE A 119 -8.59 -3.74 -4.70
CA ILE A 119 -9.59 -4.21 -5.67
C ILE A 119 -10.96 -4.36 -5.01
N TYR A 120 -11.00 -4.93 -3.80
CA TYR A 120 -12.22 -5.09 -3.03
C TYR A 120 -12.93 -3.75 -2.83
N HIS A 121 -12.26 -2.78 -2.20
CA HIS A 121 -12.85 -1.48 -1.91
C HIS A 121 -13.22 -0.70 -3.18
N PHE A 122 -12.46 -0.91 -4.26
CA PHE A 122 -12.78 -0.29 -5.56
C PHE A 122 -14.12 -0.80 -6.10
N LEU A 123 -14.40 -2.09 -5.93
CA LEU A 123 -15.63 -2.73 -6.44
C LEU A 123 -16.83 -2.56 -5.50
N THR A 124 -16.61 -2.41 -4.20
CA THR A 124 -17.69 -2.47 -3.19
C THR A 124 -18.11 -1.13 -2.63
N ILE A 125 -17.30 -0.08 -2.78
CA ILE A 125 -17.57 1.22 -2.16
C ILE A 125 -17.79 2.29 -3.23
N ASP A 126 -18.76 3.17 -2.98
CA ASP A 126 -19.04 4.36 -3.78
C ASP A 126 -18.43 5.62 -3.13
N HIS A 127 -17.11 5.63 -3.01
CA HIS A 127 -16.31 6.73 -2.48
C HIS A 127 -15.17 7.07 -3.45
N ASN A 128 -14.25 7.96 -3.08
CA ASN A 128 -13.11 8.34 -3.89
C ASN A 128 -12.14 7.15 -4.09
N LYS A 129 -11.88 6.77 -5.33
CA LYS A 129 -11.05 5.61 -5.70
C LYS A 129 -9.64 5.99 -6.18
N ALA A 130 -9.22 7.24 -5.95
CA ALA A 130 -7.92 7.75 -6.39
C ALA A 130 -6.74 6.88 -5.94
N TYR A 131 -6.83 6.28 -4.74
CA TYR A 131 -5.82 5.35 -4.23
C TYR A 131 -5.50 4.20 -5.19
N MET A 132 -6.44 3.78 -6.04
CA MET A 132 -6.26 2.68 -6.98
C MET A 132 -5.30 3.05 -8.13
N ASP A 133 -5.17 4.32 -8.46
CA ASP A 133 -4.32 4.76 -9.58
C ASP A 133 -2.87 4.32 -9.38
N SER A 134 -2.36 4.42 -8.15
CA SER A 134 -1.01 3.99 -7.79
C SER A 134 -0.81 2.48 -7.91
N PHE A 135 -1.83 1.68 -7.54
CA PHE A 135 -1.80 0.22 -7.74
C PHE A 135 -1.82 -0.15 -9.23
N VAL A 136 -2.62 0.55 -10.04
CA VAL A 136 -2.69 0.33 -11.48
C VAL A 136 -1.38 0.69 -12.16
N ILE A 137 -0.79 1.85 -11.82
CA ILE A 137 0.52 2.27 -12.33
C ILE A 137 1.58 1.22 -12.00
N ARG A 138 1.60 0.70 -10.77
CA ARG A 138 2.53 -0.36 -10.39
C ARG A 138 2.30 -1.63 -11.20
N LEU A 139 1.05 -2.07 -11.37
CA LEU A 139 0.72 -3.22 -12.21
C LEU A 139 1.17 -3.03 -13.66
N GLU A 140 1.09 -1.83 -14.21
CA GLU A 140 1.50 -1.54 -15.59
C GLU A 140 3.02 -1.51 -15.75
N THR A 141 3.71 -0.91 -14.79
CA THR A 141 5.15 -0.63 -14.87
C THR A 141 6.03 -1.77 -14.35
N ARG A 142 5.55 -2.51 -13.35
CA ARG A 142 6.32 -3.56 -12.64
C ARG A 142 5.72 -4.96 -12.79
N TRP A 143 4.80 -5.18 -13.75
CA TRP A 143 4.18 -6.50 -13.96
C TRP A 143 5.20 -7.64 -14.08
N GLN A 144 6.28 -7.44 -14.82
CA GLN A 144 7.29 -8.49 -15.03
C GLN A 144 7.95 -8.90 -13.71
N GLU A 145 8.22 -7.93 -12.84
CA GLU A 145 8.78 -8.14 -11.52
C GLU A 145 7.75 -8.80 -10.59
N ASP A 146 6.53 -8.28 -10.52
CA ASP A 146 5.55 -8.74 -9.53
C ASP A 146 4.77 -9.99 -9.99
N SER A 147 4.75 -10.33 -11.29
CA SER A 147 3.89 -11.43 -11.77
C SER A 147 4.23 -12.81 -11.18
N HIS A 148 5.48 -13.07 -10.79
CA HIS A 148 5.91 -14.39 -10.34
C HIS A 148 5.26 -14.84 -9.02
N ILE A 149 4.86 -13.90 -8.16
CA ILE A 149 4.20 -14.21 -6.88
C ILE A 149 2.71 -14.51 -7.01
N PHE A 150 2.09 -14.21 -8.15
CA PHE A 150 0.66 -14.43 -8.38
C PHE A 150 0.41 -15.79 -9.02
N SER A 151 -0.63 -16.49 -8.55
CA SER A 151 -1.14 -17.70 -9.21
C SER A 151 -1.76 -17.36 -10.58
N ASN A 152 -2.00 -18.37 -11.43
CA ASN A 152 -2.65 -18.15 -12.73
C ASN A 152 -4.06 -17.56 -12.57
N GLU A 153 -4.81 -17.99 -11.57
CA GLU A 153 -6.14 -17.46 -11.25
C GLU A 153 -6.07 -15.99 -10.79
N GLN A 154 -5.11 -15.65 -9.92
CA GLN A 154 -4.87 -14.28 -9.49
C GLN A 154 -4.50 -13.37 -10.67
N LYS A 155 -3.61 -13.85 -11.55
CA LYS A 155 -3.22 -13.13 -12.77
C LYS A 155 -4.40 -12.89 -13.71
N TYR A 156 -5.27 -13.89 -13.85
CA TYR A 156 -6.47 -13.77 -14.67
C TYR A 156 -7.40 -12.70 -14.12
N LEU A 157 -7.72 -12.76 -12.82
CA LEU A 157 -8.56 -11.76 -12.16
C LEU A 157 -7.98 -10.34 -12.29
N ILE A 158 -6.68 -10.16 -12.06
CA ILE A 158 -6.03 -8.85 -12.18
C ILE A 158 -6.19 -8.30 -13.59
N LYS A 159 -5.94 -9.12 -14.62
CA LYS A 159 -6.09 -8.69 -16.02
C LYS A 159 -7.53 -8.36 -16.37
N GLU A 160 -8.48 -9.18 -15.91
CA GLU A 160 -9.92 -8.95 -16.10
C GLU A 160 -10.32 -7.61 -15.46
N PHE A 161 -9.98 -7.41 -14.18
CA PHE A 161 -10.20 -6.16 -13.44
C PHE A 161 -9.67 -4.94 -14.20
N LEU A 162 -8.43 -4.97 -14.67
CA LEU A 162 -7.82 -3.87 -15.42
C LEU A 162 -8.51 -3.65 -16.78
N SER A 163 -8.88 -4.74 -17.46
CA SER A 163 -9.56 -4.66 -18.76
C SER A 163 -10.97 -4.10 -18.68
N GLU A 164 -11.67 -4.32 -17.56
CA GLU A 164 -13.02 -3.82 -17.36
C GLU A 164 -13.03 -2.36 -16.90
N ASN A 165 -12.11 -2.01 -16.01
CA ASN A 165 -12.14 -0.74 -15.27
C ASN A 165 -11.16 0.31 -15.81
N TYR A 166 -10.13 -0.11 -16.55
CA TYR A 166 -9.03 0.75 -17.02
C TYR A 166 -8.73 0.59 -18.52
N LYS A 167 -9.78 0.31 -19.33
CA LYS A 167 -9.71 0.10 -20.79
C LYS A 167 -8.77 1.11 -21.47
N GLY A 168 -7.64 0.61 -22.00
CA GLY A 168 -6.71 1.38 -22.82
C GLY A 168 -5.28 1.50 -22.29
N LYS A 169 -4.98 1.10 -21.04
CA LYS A 169 -3.63 1.23 -20.46
C LYS A 169 -2.85 -0.08 -20.29
N PHE A 170 -3.54 -1.22 -20.26
CA PHE A 170 -2.87 -2.54 -20.23
C PHE A 170 -2.48 -3.04 -21.63
N VAL A 171 -1.62 -2.30 -22.33
CA VAL A 171 -0.90 -2.82 -23.50
C VAL A 171 0.43 -3.39 -23.01
N GLY A 172 0.40 -4.64 -22.58
CA GLY A 172 1.63 -5.42 -22.46
C GLY A 172 2.36 -5.43 -23.81
N SER A 173 3.58 -4.90 -23.83
CA SER A 173 4.59 -5.03 -24.89
C SER A 173 4.25 -4.42 -26.26
N LYS A 174 4.65 -3.16 -26.47
CA LYS A 174 5.47 -2.74 -27.63
C LYS A 174 5.81 -1.25 -27.52
N ARG A 175 7.10 -0.94 -27.68
CA ARG A 175 7.75 0.38 -27.76
C ARG A 175 8.27 0.94 -26.44
N TYR A 176 9.47 0.50 -26.07
CA TYR A 176 10.61 1.40 -26.20
C TYR A 176 11.68 0.67 -27.01
N LEU A 177 12.12 1.31 -28.11
CA LEU A 177 13.31 0.95 -28.88
C LEU A 177 14.56 1.28 -28.07
#